data_AF-C1MS63-F1
#
_entry.id   AF-C1MS63-F1
#
_cell.length_a   1.000
_cell.length_b   1.000
_cell.length_c   1.000
_cell.angle_alpha   90.00
_cell.angle_beta   90.00
_cell.angle_gamma   90.00
#
_symmetry.space_group_name_H-M   'P 1'
#
loop_
_entity.id
_entity.type
_entity.pdbx_description
1 polymer ?
#
loop_
_entity_poly.entity_id
_entity_poly.type
_entity_poly.pdbx_seq_one_letter_code
_entity_poly.pdbx_strand_id
1 'polypeptide(L)'
;TLTNKALQSVPCRRRVMLSGTPMQNHLDEFYSMVNFCNPGLLGTTAEFHKHYEKPILDGREPDATEKQLALAQERNAELSELVNKFVLRRTNTILSKHLPPKVVEVVCCKLSPLQQQLYQHFLDSKAAKAALTGKSTMVLAAITALKKLCNHPKLI
;
A
#
# COMPACT_ATOMS: atom_id res chain seq x y z
N THR A 1 -9.01 -1.07 -14.02
CA THR A 1 -9.39 -2.48 -13.78
C THR A 1 -10.70 -2.83 -14.49
N LEU A 2 -11.02 -4.12 -14.66
CA LEU A 2 -12.31 -4.59 -15.21
C LEU A 2 -13.49 -4.08 -14.37
N THR A 3 -13.33 -4.06 -13.05
CA THR A 3 -14.30 -3.52 -12.10
C THR A 3 -14.61 -2.05 -12.35
N ASN A 4 -13.59 -1.19 -12.59
CA ASN A 4 -13.84 0.23 -12.90
C ASN A 4 -14.64 0.42 -14.19
N LYS A 5 -14.36 -0.39 -15.23
CA LYS A 5 -15.12 -0.33 -16.49
C LYS A 5 -16.58 -0.72 -16.28
N ALA A 6 -16.83 -1.80 -15.53
CA ALA A 6 -18.18 -2.24 -15.19
C ALA A 6 -18.93 -1.23 -14.29
N LEU A 7 -18.23 -0.63 -13.33
CA LEU A 7 -18.82 0.41 -12.46
C LEU A 7 -19.16 1.69 -13.25
N GLN A 8 -18.33 2.06 -14.24
CA GLN A 8 -18.60 3.21 -15.12
C GLN A 8 -19.80 2.99 -16.04
N SER A 9 -20.11 1.75 -16.44
CA SER A 9 -21.26 1.46 -17.30
C SER A 9 -22.61 1.50 -16.57
N VAL A 10 -22.61 1.48 -15.24
CA VAL A 10 -23.85 1.61 -14.44
C VAL A 10 -24.30 3.08 -14.46
N PRO A 11 -25.48 3.39 -15.02
CA PRO A 11 -25.99 4.75 -15.06
C PRO A 11 -26.39 5.19 -13.64
N CYS A 12 -25.62 6.08 -13.04
CA CYS A 12 -25.88 6.60 -11.70
C CYS A 12 -25.49 8.08 -11.60
N ARG A 13 -26.40 8.90 -11.08
CA ARG A 13 -26.19 10.36 -10.93
C ARG A 13 -25.28 10.71 -9.77
N ARG A 14 -25.33 9.94 -8.67
CA ARG A 14 -24.54 10.16 -7.45
C ARG A 14 -23.76 8.89 -7.14
N ARG A 15 -22.46 9.03 -6.92
CA ARG A 15 -21.54 7.92 -6.63
C ARG A 15 -20.88 8.18 -5.29
N VAL A 16 -21.07 7.26 -4.35
CA VAL A 16 -20.44 7.28 -3.03
C VAL A 16 -19.65 6.00 -2.89
N MET A 17 -18.38 6.14 -2.53
CA MET A 17 -17.47 5.01 -2.35
C MET A 17 -16.98 4.98 -0.91
N LEU A 18 -17.03 3.78 -0.31
CA LEU A 18 -16.56 3.54 1.04
C LEU A 18 -15.21 2.85 0.97
N SER A 19 -14.22 3.38 1.70
CA SER A 19 -12.92 2.74 1.86
C SER A 19 -12.46 2.87 3.31
N GLY A 20 -11.92 1.79 3.85
CA GLY A 20 -11.33 1.77 5.20
C GLY A 20 -10.00 2.54 5.28
N THR A 21 -9.35 2.78 4.14
CA THR A 21 -8.03 3.43 4.03
C THR A 21 -7.98 4.17 2.70
N PRO A 22 -8.15 5.51 2.68
CA PRO A 22 -8.34 6.26 1.44
C PRO A 22 -7.10 6.30 0.54
N MET A 23 -5.90 6.02 1.06
CA MET A 23 -4.65 5.96 0.30
C MET A 23 -3.98 4.59 0.48
N GLN A 24 -4.57 3.55 -0.10
CA GLN A 24 -3.96 2.21 -0.11
C GLN A 24 -2.86 2.16 -1.18
N ASN A 25 -1.65 2.56 -0.80
CA ASN A 25 -0.37 2.13 -1.38
C ASN A 25 0.01 2.59 -2.81
N HIS A 26 -0.92 2.78 -3.74
CA HIS A 26 -0.62 3.26 -5.10
C HIS A 26 -1.55 4.40 -5.55
N LEU A 27 -0.98 5.39 -6.23
CA LEU A 27 -1.70 6.60 -6.65
C LEU A 27 -2.66 6.35 -7.83
N ASP A 28 -2.46 5.27 -8.59
CA ASP A 28 -3.31 4.82 -9.68
C ASP A 28 -4.67 4.27 -9.19
N GLU A 29 -4.68 3.51 -8.08
CA GLU A 29 -5.89 3.07 -7.40
C GLU A 29 -6.66 4.29 -6.89
N PHE A 30 -5.93 5.25 -6.33
CA PHE A 30 -6.51 6.51 -5.89
C PHE A 30 -7.14 7.32 -7.03
N TYR A 31 -6.44 7.48 -8.16
CA TYR A 31 -7.00 8.11 -9.35
C TYR A 31 -8.27 7.42 -9.81
N SER A 32 -8.26 6.08 -9.84
CA SER A 32 -9.42 5.29 -10.23
C SER A 32 -10.64 5.56 -9.35
N MET A 33 -10.43 5.64 -8.03
CA MET A 33 -11.47 5.95 -7.04
C MET A 33 -12.02 7.37 -7.23
N VAL A 34 -11.14 8.36 -7.38
CA VAL A 34 -11.54 9.76 -7.60
C VAL A 34 -12.30 9.91 -8.92
N ASN A 35 -11.79 9.34 -10.01
CA ASN A 35 -12.42 9.41 -11.32
C ASN A 35 -13.77 8.66 -11.37
N PHE A 36 -13.95 7.64 -10.53
CA PHE A 36 -15.27 7.02 -10.38
C PHE A 36 -16.26 7.99 -9.72
N CYS A 37 -15.91 8.59 -8.58
CA CYS A 37 -16.79 9.48 -7.82
C CYS A 37 -17.01 10.84 -8.48
N ASN A 38 -15.96 11.45 -9.01
CA ASN A 38 -15.92 12.76 -9.66
C ASN A 38 -15.16 12.66 -10.99
N PRO A 39 -15.82 12.16 -12.06
CA PRO A 39 -15.18 12.02 -13.36
C PRO A 39 -14.58 13.33 -13.88
N GLY A 40 -13.34 13.29 -14.36
CA GLY A 40 -12.65 14.43 -14.95
C GLY A 40 -11.98 15.40 -13.97
N LEU A 41 -12.15 15.24 -12.64
CA LEU A 41 -11.58 16.16 -11.65
C LEU A 41 -10.05 16.21 -11.68
N LEU A 42 -9.40 15.08 -11.91
CA LEU A 42 -7.93 14.93 -11.97
C LEU A 42 -7.41 14.84 -13.42
N GLY A 43 -8.25 15.19 -14.40
CA GLY A 43 -7.94 15.03 -15.82
C GLY A 43 -7.84 13.57 -16.25
N THR A 44 -7.13 13.35 -17.35
CA THR A 44 -6.87 12.02 -17.91
C THR A 44 -5.85 11.26 -17.07
N THR A 45 -5.82 9.93 -17.21
CA THR A 45 -4.85 9.08 -16.50
C THR A 45 -3.41 9.46 -16.82
N ALA A 46 -3.12 9.86 -18.07
CA ALA A 46 -1.79 10.26 -18.49
C ALA A 46 -1.35 11.60 -17.85
N GLU A 47 -2.26 12.56 -17.77
CA GLU A 47 -2.02 13.84 -17.10
C GLU A 47 -1.80 13.63 -15.61
N PHE A 48 -2.66 12.84 -14.95
CA PHE A 48 -2.49 12.50 -13.54
C PHE A 48 -1.14 11.83 -13.27
N HIS A 49 -0.76 10.86 -14.09
CA HIS A 49 0.50 10.14 -13.91
C HIS A 49 1.71 11.07 -14.06
N LYS A 50 1.68 11.96 -15.07
CA LYS A 50 2.78 12.91 -15.32
C LYS A 50 2.86 14.00 -14.25
N HIS A 51 1.72 14.49 -13.78
CA HIS A 51 1.64 15.67 -12.94
C HIS A 51 1.72 15.34 -11.44
N TYR A 52 1.09 14.24 -11.00
CA TYR A 52 1.07 13.85 -9.59
C TYR A 52 1.90 12.58 -9.35
N GLU A 53 1.57 11.47 -9.99
CA GLU A 53 2.12 10.15 -9.61
C GLU A 53 3.64 10.08 -9.73
N LYS A 54 4.19 10.39 -10.91
CA LYS A 54 5.62 10.30 -11.15
C LYS A 54 6.43 11.24 -10.24
N PRO A 55 6.14 12.55 -10.14
CA PRO A 55 6.88 13.42 -9.22
C PRO A 55 6.80 12.98 -7.76
N ILE A 56 5.65 12.47 -7.31
CA ILE A 56 5.48 12.00 -5.94
C ILE A 56 6.31 10.73 -5.68
N LEU A 57 6.37 9.80 -6.64
CA LEU A 57 7.17 8.59 -6.54
C LEU A 57 8.67 8.90 -6.60
N ASP A 58 9.08 9.75 -7.55
CA ASP A 58 10.49 10.17 -7.71
C ASP A 58 11.04 10.82 -6.42
N GLY A 59 10.21 11.55 -5.67
CA GLY A 59 10.60 12.13 -4.37
C GLY A 59 10.54 11.16 -3.17
N ARG A 60 10.03 9.94 -3.35
CA ARG A 60 10.06 8.89 -2.30
C ARG A 60 11.30 8.00 -2.42
N GLU A 61 12.01 8.06 -3.54
CA GLU A 61 13.20 7.27 -3.75
C GLU A 61 14.34 7.70 -2.80
N PRO A 62 15.14 6.75 -2.27
CA PRO A 62 16.20 7.07 -1.30
C PRO A 62 17.28 8.02 -1.84
N ASP A 63 17.47 8.07 -3.15
CA ASP A 63 18.44 8.89 -3.89
C ASP A 63 17.82 10.15 -4.51
N ALA A 64 16.60 10.53 -4.09
CA ALA A 64 15.92 11.71 -4.58
C ALA A 64 16.72 13.01 -4.30
N THR A 65 16.84 13.86 -5.32
CA THR A 65 17.44 15.19 -5.17
C THR A 65 16.53 16.13 -4.38
N GLU A 66 17.09 17.18 -3.76
CA GLU A 66 16.29 18.20 -3.05
C GLU A 66 15.18 18.81 -3.91
N LYS A 67 15.44 18.99 -5.22
CA LYS A 67 14.45 19.49 -6.18
C LYS A 67 13.29 18.51 -6.37
N GLN A 68 13.57 17.21 -6.47
CA GLN A 68 12.54 16.18 -6.58
C GLN A 68 11.72 16.07 -5.29
N LEU A 69 12.38 16.19 -4.13
CA LEU A 69 11.70 16.18 -2.83
C LEU A 69 10.73 17.36 -2.69
N ALA A 70 11.17 18.57 -3.04
CA ALA A 70 10.33 19.77 -3.00
C ALA A 70 9.13 19.67 -3.96
N LEU A 71 9.37 19.21 -5.19
CA LEU A 71 8.29 19.00 -6.17
C LEU A 71 7.30 17.93 -5.70
N ALA A 72 7.78 16.82 -5.11
CA ALA A 72 6.93 15.77 -4.59
C ALA A 72 6.05 16.27 -3.43
N GLN A 73 6.58 17.12 -2.55
CA GLN A 73 5.81 17.73 -1.47
C GLN A 73 4.75 18.69 -2.01
N GLU A 74 5.09 19.53 -2.99
CA GLU A 74 4.15 20.44 -3.66
C GLU A 74 2.99 19.66 -4.29
N ARG A 75 3.28 18.64 -5.11
CA ARG A 75 2.25 17.85 -5.80
C ARG A 75 1.39 17.02 -4.83
N ASN A 76 1.99 16.50 -3.75
CA ASN A 76 1.21 15.82 -2.70
C ASN A 76 0.25 16.78 -1.99
N ALA A 77 0.70 17.99 -1.66
CA ALA A 77 -0.12 18.98 -0.98
C ALA A 77 -1.28 19.44 -1.86
N GLU A 78 -0.99 19.75 -3.12
CA GLU A 78 -1.99 20.12 -4.12
C GLU A 78 -3.05 19.02 -4.30
N LEU A 79 -2.61 17.77 -4.50
CA LEU A 79 -3.51 16.62 -4.64
C LEU A 79 -4.38 16.43 -3.39
N SER A 80 -3.78 16.56 -2.20
CA SER A 80 -4.49 16.43 -0.93
C SER A 80 -5.55 17.52 -0.77
N GLU A 81 -5.25 18.76 -1.13
CA GLU A 81 -6.21 19.87 -1.06
C GLU A 81 -7.40 19.65 -1.99
N LEU A 82 -7.15 19.23 -3.24
CA LEU A 82 -8.22 18.92 -4.19
C LEU A 82 -9.12 17.81 -3.67
N VAL A 83 -8.53 16.75 -3.11
CA VAL A 83 -9.28 15.55 -2.69
C VAL A 83 -10.06 15.78 -1.40
N ASN A 84 -9.51 16.57 -0.48
CA ASN A 84 -10.18 16.90 0.79
C ASN A 84 -11.52 17.64 0.60
N LYS A 85 -11.79 18.21 -0.59
CA LYS A 85 -13.07 18.86 -0.89
C LYS A 85 -14.25 17.89 -0.97
N PHE A 86 -14.01 16.60 -1.22
CA PHE A 86 -15.07 15.59 -1.38
C PHE A 86 -14.83 14.29 -0.62
N VAL A 87 -13.69 14.13 0.06
CA VAL A 87 -13.41 12.99 0.92
C VAL A 87 -13.78 13.30 2.37
N LEU A 88 -14.73 12.54 2.91
CA LEU A 88 -15.06 12.57 4.33
C LEU A 88 -14.23 11.51 5.08
N ARG A 89 -13.24 11.95 5.85
CA ARG A 89 -12.44 11.07 6.71
C ARG A 89 -12.68 11.41 8.18
N ARG A 90 -13.14 10.42 8.94
CA ARG A 90 -13.26 10.49 10.42
C ARG A 90 -12.32 9.47 11.03
N THR A 91 -11.46 9.91 11.94
CA THR A 91 -10.51 9.04 12.64
C THR A 91 -11.10 8.56 13.98
N ASN A 92 -10.51 7.50 14.53
CA ASN A 92 -10.91 6.93 15.81
C ASN A 92 -10.74 7.88 17.01
N THR A 93 -10.16 9.07 16.82
CA THR A 93 -10.08 10.14 17.85
C THR A 93 -11.45 10.61 18.31
N ILE A 94 -12.50 10.43 17.49
CA ILE A 94 -13.88 10.71 17.89
C ILE A 94 -14.35 9.69 18.93
N LEU A 95 -13.92 8.43 18.79
CA LEU A 95 -14.31 7.33 19.67
C LEU A 95 -13.47 7.27 20.95
N SER A 96 -12.25 7.83 20.95
CA SER A 96 -11.38 7.82 22.12
C SER A 96 -11.93 8.61 23.32
N LYS A 97 -12.95 9.46 23.11
CA LYS A 97 -13.68 10.14 24.21
C LYS A 97 -14.72 9.26 24.89
N HIS A 98 -15.09 8.13 24.27
CA HIS A 98 -16.18 7.26 24.71
C HIS A 98 -15.75 5.81 24.92
N LEU A 99 -14.55 5.44 24.48
CA LEU A 99 -13.98 4.10 24.62
C LEU A 99 -12.76 4.13 25.56
N PRO A 100 -12.49 3.04 26.30
CA PRO A 100 -11.23 2.86 27.02
C PRO A 100 -10.02 3.04 26.09
N PRO A 101 -8.86 3.47 26.61
CA PRO A 101 -7.66 3.65 25.81
C PRO A 101 -7.24 2.32 25.17
N LYS A 102 -6.95 2.35 23.86
CA LYS A 102 -6.35 1.21 23.16
C LYS A 102 -4.87 1.12 23.52
N VAL A 103 -4.50 0.10 24.28
CA VAL A 103 -3.09 -0.24 24.53
C VAL A 103 -2.59 -1.11 23.37
N VAL A 104 -1.47 -0.72 22.76
CA VAL A 104 -0.82 -1.48 21.70
C VAL A 104 0.58 -1.86 22.17
N GLU A 105 0.81 -3.15 22.32
CA GLU A 105 2.11 -3.69 22.72
C GLU A 105 2.68 -4.51 21.57
N VAL A 106 3.93 -4.24 21.21
CA VAL A 106 4.68 -5.02 20.23
C VAL A 106 5.64 -5.92 21.00
N VAL A 107 5.32 -7.22 21.06
CA VAL A 107 6.15 -8.21 21.74
C VAL A 107 7.07 -8.91 20.74
N CYS A 108 8.37 -8.64 20.84
CA CYS A 108 9.38 -9.27 20.00
C CYS A 108 9.79 -10.63 20.56
N CYS A 109 9.25 -11.71 19.98
CA CYS A 109 9.60 -13.08 20.35
C CYS A 109 10.82 -13.58 19.59
N LYS A 110 11.81 -14.13 20.29
CA LYS A 110 12.95 -14.81 19.66
C LYS A 110 12.52 -16.17 19.10
N LEU A 111 13.08 -16.55 17.97
CA LEU A 111 12.91 -17.90 17.41
C LEU A 111 13.48 -18.95 18.37
N SER A 112 12.80 -20.08 18.51
CA SER A 112 13.32 -21.23 19.27
C SER A 112 14.55 -21.84 18.59
N PRO A 113 15.38 -22.62 19.30
CA PRO A 113 16.57 -23.25 18.69
C PRO A 113 16.25 -24.06 17.43
N LEU A 114 15.16 -24.84 17.45
CA LEU A 114 14.70 -25.61 16.29
C LEU A 114 14.27 -24.70 15.13
N GLN A 115 13.51 -23.63 15.41
CA GLN A 115 13.11 -22.69 14.38
C GLN A 115 14.31 -22.01 13.73
N GLN A 116 15.32 -21.61 14.51
CA GLN A 116 16.55 -21.01 13.98
C GLN A 116 17.30 -21.98 13.06
N GLN A 117 17.44 -23.24 13.46
CA GLN A 117 18.08 -24.27 12.64
C GLN A 117 17.36 -24.48 11.31
N LEU A 118 16.04 -24.64 11.35
CA LEU A 118 15.22 -24.81 10.14
C LEU A 118 15.23 -23.57 9.25
N TYR A 119 15.27 -22.38 9.86
CA TYR A 119 15.31 -21.11 9.15
C TYR A 119 16.62 -20.96 8.38
N GLN A 120 17.75 -21.24 9.05
CA GLN A 120 19.06 -21.22 8.41
C GLN A 120 19.16 -22.27 7.30
N HIS A 121 18.71 -23.50 7.57
CA HIS A 121 18.68 -24.57 6.56
C HIS A 121 17.87 -24.18 5.32
N PHE A 122 16.72 -23.52 5.51
CA PHE A 122 15.91 -23.01 4.39
C PHE A 122 16.67 -21.96 3.57
N LEU A 123 17.31 -20.98 4.23
CA LEU A 123 18.09 -19.94 3.57
C LEU A 123 19.28 -20.50 2.78
N ASP A 124 19.88 -21.59 3.25
CA ASP A 124 21.00 -22.24 2.57
C ASP A 124 20.59 -23.05 1.34
N SER A 125 19.29 -23.33 1.18
CA SER A 125 18.76 -24.07 0.05
C SER A 125 18.96 -23.34 -1.29
N LYS A 126 19.15 -24.11 -2.37
CA LYS A 126 19.28 -23.57 -3.73
C LYS A 126 18.05 -22.74 -4.15
N ALA A 127 16.86 -23.14 -3.68
CA ALA A 127 15.61 -22.45 -3.97
C ALA A 127 15.56 -21.05 -3.32
N ALA A 128 16.00 -20.92 -2.07
CA ALA A 128 16.07 -19.62 -1.38
C ALA A 128 17.13 -18.72 -2.03
N LYS A 129 18.32 -19.25 -2.36
CA LYS A 129 19.37 -18.48 -3.04
C LYS A 129 18.93 -18.01 -4.43
N ALA A 130 18.22 -18.84 -5.19
CA ALA A 130 17.64 -18.44 -6.47
C ALA A 130 16.59 -17.34 -6.32
N ALA A 131 15.74 -17.40 -5.27
CA ALA A 131 14.77 -16.36 -4.94
C ALA A 131 15.44 -15.01 -4.60
N LEU A 132 16.55 -15.02 -3.87
CA LEU A 132 17.30 -13.81 -3.50
C LEU A 132 17.92 -13.09 -4.70
N THR A 133 18.25 -13.81 -5.78
CA THR A 133 18.82 -13.21 -6.99
C THR A 133 17.77 -12.59 -7.94
N GLY A 134 16.47 -12.63 -7.58
CA GLY A 134 15.39 -12.11 -8.41
C GLY A 134 15.09 -12.92 -9.68
N LYS A 135 15.79 -14.05 -9.89
CA LYS A 135 15.65 -14.91 -11.07
C LYS A 135 14.60 -16.01 -10.93
N SER A 136 13.93 -16.10 -9.77
CA SER A 136 12.98 -17.16 -9.46
C SER A 136 11.57 -16.60 -9.26
N THR A 137 10.57 -17.27 -9.85
CA THR A 137 9.14 -17.00 -9.63
C THR A 137 8.66 -17.42 -8.23
N MET A 138 9.52 -18.06 -7.42
CA MET A 138 9.15 -18.68 -6.14
C MET A 138 9.38 -17.80 -4.90
N VAL A 139 9.68 -16.50 -5.06
CA VAL A 139 9.95 -15.59 -3.93
C VAL A 139 8.78 -15.55 -2.94
N LEU A 140 7.55 -15.44 -3.45
CA LEU A 140 6.34 -15.42 -2.61
C LEU A 140 6.14 -16.75 -1.85
N ALA A 141 6.45 -17.88 -2.49
CA ALA A 141 6.39 -19.18 -1.85
C ALA A 141 7.44 -19.31 -0.73
N ALA A 142 8.65 -18.78 -0.94
CA ALA A 142 9.69 -18.75 0.07
C ALA A 142 9.33 -17.88 1.28
N ILE A 143 8.80 -16.67 1.06
CA ILE A 143 8.29 -15.81 2.13
C ILE A 143 7.19 -16.52 2.92
N THR A 144 6.29 -17.21 2.21
CA THR A 144 5.19 -17.96 2.84
C THR A 144 5.70 -19.11 3.71
N ALA A 145 6.71 -19.85 3.24
CA ALA A 145 7.33 -20.93 4.01
C ALA A 145 8.00 -20.41 5.29
N LEU A 146 8.77 -19.32 5.19
CA LEU A 146 9.41 -18.69 6.36
C LEU A 146 8.38 -18.14 7.36
N LYS A 147 7.29 -17.53 6.89
CA LYS A 147 6.17 -17.11 7.75
C LYS A 147 5.57 -18.29 8.53
N LYS A 148 5.34 -19.42 7.86
CA LYS A 148 4.82 -20.64 8.50
C LYS A 148 5.80 -21.17 9.56
N LEU A 149 7.09 -21.18 9.26
CA LEU A 149 8.13 -21.59 10.21
C LEU A 149 8.17 -20.71 11.47
N CYS A 150 8.10 -19.38 11.29
CA CYS A 150 8.05 -18.43 12.41
C CYS A 150 6.81 -18.64 13.29
N ASN A 151 5.67 -19.04 12.70
CA ASN A 151 4.47 -19.38 13.46
C ASN A 151 4.65 -20.69 14.24
N HIS A 152 5.07 -21.78 13.58
CA HIS A 152 5.40 -23.05 14.23
C HIS A 152 6.15 -24.00 13.27
N PRO A 153 7.18 -24.75 13.72
CA PRO A 153 7.92 -25.72 12.88
C PRO A 153 7.09 -26.79 12.17
N LYS A 154 5.89 -27.09 12.68
CA LYS A 154 4.98 -28.12 12.13
C LYS A 154 4.23 -27.67 10.87
N LEU A 155 4.27 -26.37 10.56
CA LEU A 155 3.54 -25.79 9.43
C LEU A 155 4.32 -25.83 8.12
N ILE A 156 5.59 -26.23 8.16
CA ILE A 156 6.45 -26.40 6.99
C ILE A 156 6.63 -27.88 6.64
#